data_AF-A0A8X8AE52-F1
#
_entry.id   AF-A0A8X8AE52-F1
#
_cell.length_a   1.000
_cell.length_b   1.000
_cell.length_c   1.000
_cell.angle_alpha   90.00
_cell.angle_beta   90.00
_cell.angle_gamma   90.00
#
_symmetry.space_group_name_H-M   'P 1'
#
loop_
_entity.id
_entity.type
_entity.pdbx_description
1 polymer ?
#
loop_
_entity_poly.entity_id
_entity_poly.type
_entity_poly.pdbx_seq_one_letter_code
_entity_poly.pdbx_strand_id
1 'polypeptide(L)'
;MSARLAASSGSDSDPRYANVDERKRKRMISNRESARRSRMRKQKQMEDLVNEVSKLQNENDQLMQGINVGQQRRMEMESANNVLRAQAVELTERLRSLNSVLQIVEDVSGLSMEIPEIPDPLLKPWQLPCSGMPIMASADMWMLLNLDVIALYFPCAAPLEAVRIGLPRDISGGEGNDC
;
A
#
# COMPACT_ATOMS: atom_id res chain seq x y z
N MET A 1 20.32 -74.66 34.57
CA MET A 1 19.97 -74.28 35.96
C MET A 1 18.97 -73.14 35.88
N SER A 2 17.69 -73.45 36.10
CA SER A 2 16.59 -72.48 36.16
C SER A 2 16.58 -71.75 37.51
N ALA A 3 16.45 -70.42 37.48
CA ALA A 3 15.89 -69.58 38.54
C ALA A 3 15.87 -68.12 38.03
N ARG A 4 14.86 -67.28 38.17
CA ARG A 4 13.49 -67.34 38.71
C ARG A 4 12.77 -66.14 38.10
N LEU A 5 11.56 -66.33 37.58
CA LEU A 5 10.61 -65.25 37.32
C LEU A 5 10.25 -64.64 38.67
N ALA A 6 10.74 -63.44 38.97
CA ALA A 6 10.20 -62.63 40.05
C ALA A 6 8.91 -61.97 39.52
N ALA A 7 7.81 -62.72 39.59
CA ALA A 7 6.50 -62.10 39.69
C ALA A 7 6.45 -61.35 41.03
N SER A 8 6.64 -60.04 41.03
CA SER A 8 6.09 -59.18 42.08
C SER A 8 4.61 -58.99 41.73
N SER A 9 3.77 -59.96 42.08
CA SER A 9 3.04 -60.01 43.35
C SER A 9 2.14 -58.78 43.46
N GLY A 10 0.85 -59.01 43.20
CA GLY A 10 -0.15 -58.00 42.95
C GLY A 10 -0.36 -57.05 44.13
N SER A 11 -0.49 -55.78 43.76
CA SER A 11 -1.59 -54.89 44.17
C SER A 11 -1.97 -54.92 45.64
N ASP A 12 -1.28 -54.08 46.41
CA ASP A 12 -1.94 -53.32 47.46
C ASP A 12 -1.70 -51.82 47.16
N SER A 13 -2.30 -51.35 46.06
CA SER A 13 -2.35 -49.91 45.80
C SER A 13 -3.26 -49.30 46.85
N ASP A 14 -2.68 -48.71 47.91
CA ASP A 14 -3.43 -47.84 48.84
C ASP A 14 -4.27 -46.88 47.96
N PRO A 15 -5.60 -46.82 48.15
CA PRO A 15 -6.51 -46.05 47.29
C PRO A 15 -6.10 -44.58 47.11
N ARG A 16 -5.26 -44.06 48.00
CA ARG A 16 -4.61 -42.74 47.87
C ARG A 16 -3.67 -42.63 46.67
N TYR A 17 -2.85 -43.64 46.36
CA TYR A 17 -1.91 -43.61 45.23
C TYR A 17 -2.62 -43.78 43.88
N ALA A 18 -3.62 -44.67 43.80
CA ALA A 18 -4.44 -44.83 42.59
C ALA A 18 -5.18 -43.53 42.22
N ASN A 19 -5.65 -42.76 43.21
CA ASN A 19 -6.28 -41.46 42.99
C ASN A 19 -5.27 -40.41 42.46
N VAL A 20 -4.04 -40.40 43.00
CA VAL A 20 -2.96 -39.50 42.56
C VAL A 20 -2.57 -39.80 41.10
N ASP A 21 -2.45 -41.07 40.73
CA ASP A 21 -2.11 -41.46 39.36
C ASP A 21 -3.22 -41.12 38.37
N GLU A 22 -4.49 -41.35 38.71
CA GLU A 22 -5.60 -40.92 37.86
C GLU A 22 -5.68 -39.39 37.74
N ARG A 23 -5.40 -38.66 38.83
CA ARG A 23 -5.31 -37.19 38.79
C ARG A 23 -4.16 -36.72 37.90
N LYS A 24 -3.00 -37.37 37.95
CA LYS A 24 -1.85 -37.08 37.08
C LYS A 24 -2.21 -37.35 35.62
N ARG A 25 -2.86 -38.48 35.33
CA ARG A 25 -3.33 -38.85 33.99
C ARG A 25 -4.28 -37.78 33.43
N LYS A 26 -5.29 -37.38 34.21
CA LYS A 26 -6.23 -36.29 33.84
C LYS A 26 -5.52 -34.97 33.59
N ARG A 27 -4.54 -34.59 34.41
CA ARG A 27 -3.73 -33.37 34.20
C ARG A 27 -2.92 -33.43 32.91
N MET A 28 -2.33 -34.58 32.57
CA MET A 28 -1.59 -34.72 31.32
C MET A 28 -2.49 -34.56 30.09
N ILE A 29 -3.71 -35.13 30.13
CA ILE A 29 -4.68 -35.00 29.04
C ILE A 29 -5.16 -33.55 28.92
N SER A 30 -5.58 -32.94 30.03
CA SER A 30 -6.04 -31.54 30.05
C SER A 30 -4.94 -30.56 29.64
N ASN A 31 -3.70 -30.75 30.13
CA ASN A 31 -2.58 -29.92 29.74
C ASN A 31 -2.27 -30.06 28.23
N ARG A 32 -2.24 -31.30 27.72
CA ARG A 32 -2.06 -31.57 26.28
C ARG A 32 -3.12 -30.86 25.45
N GLU A 33 -4.38 -30.94 25.86
CA GLU A 33 -5.47 -30.27 25.17
C GLU A 33 -5.34 -28.74 25.26
N SER A 34 -5.02 -28.19 26.44
CA SER A 34 -4.84 -26.76 26.64
C SER A 34 -3.66 -26.19 25.82
N ALA A 35 -2.56 -26.95 25.71
CA ALA A 35 -1.41 -26.60 24.89
C ALA A 35 -1.79 -26.61 23.40
N ARG A 36 -2.55 -27.62 22.94
CA ARG A 36 -3.10 -27.65 21.57
C ARG A 36 -3.99 -26.44 21.30
N ARG A 37 -4.95 -26.14 22.19
CA ARG A 37 -5.84 -24.97 22.06
C ARG A 37 -5.07 -23.66 22.08
N SER A 38 -4.01 -23.55 22.88
CA SER A 38 -3.13 -22.37 22.90
C SER A 38 -2.40 -22.19 21.57
N ARG A 39 -1.79 -23.26 21.03
CA ARG A 39 -1.15 -23.23 19.70
C ARG A 39 -2.13 -22.84 18.60
N MET A 40 -3.31 -23.45 18.57
CA MET A 40 -4.34 -23.12 17.58
C MET A 40 -4.79 -21.66 17.67
N ARG A 41 -4.96 -21.10 18.87
CA ARG A 41 -5.30 -19.68 19.04
C ARG A 41 -4.22 -18.76 18.51
N LYS A 42 -2.95 -19.04 18.83
CA LYS A 42 -1.82 -18.25 18.33
C LYS A 42 -1.66 -18.36 16.81
N GLN A 43 -1.86 -19.55 16.26
CA GLN A 43 -1.85 -19.78 14.81
C GLN A 43 -2.93 -18.95 14.11
N LYS A 44 -4.18 -19.00 14.61
CA LYS A 44 -5.27 -18.19 14.09
C LYS A 44 -4.97 -16.70 14.17
N GLN A 45 -4.44 -16.22 15.30
CA GLN A 45 -4.05 -14.81 15.42
C GLN A 45 -2.99 -14.38 14.40
N MET A 46 -2.01 -15.26 14.11
CA MET A 46 -1.01 -14.99 13.08
C MET A 46 -1.64 -14.92 11.69
N GLU A 47 -2.53 -15.87 11.36
CA GLU A 47 -3.27 -15.88 10.09
C GLU A 47 -4.16 -14.64 9.93
N ASP A 48 -4.88 -14.24 10.99
CA ASP A 48 -5.72 -13.05 11.01
C ASP A 48 -4.88 -11.78 10.75
N LEU A 49 -3.69 -11.66 11.37
CA LEU A 49 -2.77 -10.54 11.14
C LEU A 49 -2.21 -10.52 9.71
N VAL A 50 -1.85 -11.68 9.14
CA VAL A 50 -1.37 -11.76 7.74
C VAL A 50 -2.48 -11.34 6.76
N ASN A 51 -3.72 -11.76 7.02
CA ASN A 51 -4.88 -11.35 6.24
C ASN A 51 -5.12 -9.84 6.34
N GLU A 52 -4.97 -9.26 7.55
CA GLU A 52 -5.10 -7.82 7.74
C GLU A 52 -4.03 -7.03 7.00
N VAL A 53 -2.76 -7.46 7.06
CA VAL A 53 -1.67 -6.83 6.31
C VAL A 53 -1.92 -6.88 4.81
N SER A 54 -2.29 -8.04 4.26
CA SER A 54 -2.57 -8.17 2.82
C SER A 54 -3.77 -7.33 2.38
N LYS A 55 -4.81 -7.23 3.23
CA LYS A 55 -5.95 -6.34 2.99
C LYS A 55 -5.52 -4.87 2.95
N LEU A 56 -4.76 -4.42 3.95
CA LEU A 56 -4.28 -3.04 4.02
C LEU A 56 -3.34 -2.69 2.85
N GLN A 57 -2.50 -3.63 2.41
CA GLN A 57 -1.66 -3.47 1.22
C GLN A 57 -2.51 -3.25 -0.03
N ASN A 58 -3.52 -4.09 -0.25
CA ASN A 58 -4.43 -3.94 -1.38
C ASN A 58 -5.21 -2.61 -1.35
N GLU A 59 -5.67 -2.19 -0.17
CA GLU A 59 -6.35 -0.90 0.01
C GLU A 59 -5.40 0.28 -0.27
N ASN A 60 -4.14 0.19 0.18
CA ASN A 60 -3.13 1.20 -0.10
C ASN A 60 -2.86 1.31 -1.62
N ASP A 61 -2.68 0.18 -2.30
CA ASP A 61 -2.47 0.15 -3.75
C ASP A 61 -3.65 0.79 -4.51
N GLN A 62 -4.89 0.52 -4.09
CA GLN A 62 -6.07 1.14 -4.68
C GLN A 62 -6.13 2.65 -4.44
N LEU A 63 -5.80 3.12 -3.23
CA LEU A 63 -5.72 4.54 -2.92
C LEU A 63 -4.65 5.24 -3.75
N MET A 64 -3.47 4.63 -3.88
CA MET A 64 -2.38 5.15 -4.71
C MET A 64 -2.77 5.26 -6.18
N GLN A 65 -3.46 4.26 -6.73
CA GLN A 65 -4.01 4.32 -8.09
C GLN A 65 -5.03 5.47 -8.22
N GLY A 66 -5.92 5.63 -7.23
CA GLY A 66 -6.90 6.72 -7.21
C GLY A 66 -6.24 8.11 -7.18
N ILE A 67 -5.19 8.28 -6.38
CA ILE A 67 -4.40 9.51 -6.31
C ILE A 67 -3.74 9.80 -7.66
N ASN A 68 -3.10 8.81 -8.28
CA ASN A 68 -2.44 8.97 -9.58
C ASN A 68 -3.41 9.38 -10.68
N VAL A 69 -4.59 8.73 -10.76
CA VAL A 69 -5.64 9.11 -11.72
C VAL A 69 -6.14 10.54 -11.45
N GLY A 70 -6.34 10.90 -10.17
CA GLY A 70 -6.74 12.26 -9.79
C GLY A 70 -5.70 13.31 -10.16
N GLN A 71 -4.41 13.01 -9.97
CA GLN A 71 -3.30 13.87 -10.35
C GLN A 71 -3.23 14.05 -11.86
N GLN A 72 -3.37 12.99 -12.64
CA GLN A 72 -3.40 13.06 -14.10
C GLN A 72 -4.52 13.97 -14.61
N ARG A 73 -5.75 13.78 -14.10
CA ARG A 73 -6.90 14.64 -14.46
C ARG A 73 -6.68 16.10 -14.07
N ARG A 74 -6.05 16.35 -12.92
CA ARG A 74 -5.71 17.72 -12.48
C ARG A 74 -4.74 18.38 -13.47
N MET A 75 -3.68 17.68 -13.86
CA MET A 75 -2.70 18.20 -14.82
C MET A 75 -3.34 18.50 -16.18
N GLU A 76 -4.22 17.62 -16.66
CA GLU A 76 -5.00 17.86 -17.88
C GLU A 76 -5.87 19.11 -17.77
N MET A 77 -6.62 19.27 -16.67
CA MET A 77 -7.45 20.45 -16.41
C MET A 77 -6.62 21.73 -16.31
N GLU A 78 -5.48 21.70 -15.62
CA GLU A 78 -4.55 22.83 -15.50
C GLU A 78 -3.99 23.23 -16.86
N SER A 79 -3.62 22.27 -17.70
CA SER A 79 -3.15 22.53 -19.06
C SER A 79 -4.22 23.22 -19.92
N ALA A 80 -5.47 22.74 -19.86
CA ALA A 80 -6.59 23.37 -20.55
C ALA A 80 -6.88 24.79 -20.02
N ASN A 81 -6.78 24.98 -18.70
CA ASN A 81 -6.94 26.30 -18.08
C ASN A 81 -5.85 27.28 -18.56
N ASN A 82 -4.60 26.82 -18.66
CA ASN A 82 -3.50 27.63 -19.16
C ASN A 82 -3.71 28.05 -20.63
N VAL A 83 -4.21 27.15 -21.48
CA VAL A 83 -4.56 27.47 -22.87
C VAL A 83 -5.66 28.54 -22.91
N LEU A 84 -6.73 28.37 -22.14
CA LEU A 84 -7.83 29.34 -22.07
C LEU A 84 -7.34 30.72 -21.56
N ARG A 85 -6.45 30.74 -20.57
CA ARG A 85 -5.83 31.99 -20.09
C ARG A 85 -5.00 32.66 -21.16
N ALA A 86 -4.19 31.91 -21.90
CA ALA A 86 -3.40 32.45 -23.00
C ALA A 86 -4.29 33.06 -24.10
N GLN A 87 -5.38 32.37 -24.47
CA GLN A 87 -6.37 32.89 -25.41
C GLN A 87 -7.07 34.15 -24.90
N ALA A 88 -7.41 34.19 -23.61
CA ALA A 88 -7.99 35.37 -22.99
C ALA A 88 -7.02 36.57 -23.05
N VAL A 89 -5.75 36.37 -22.68
CA VAL A 89 -4.69 37.41 -22.81
C VAL A 89 -4.61 37.93 -24.24
N GLU A 90 -4.55 37.03 -25.23
CA GLU A 90 -4.41 37.39 -26.64
C GLU A 90 -5.60 38.22 -27.13
N LEU A 91 -6.82 37.79 -26.83
CA LEU A 91 -8.04 38.52 -27.23
C LEU A 91 -8.13 39.88 -26.53
N THR A 92 -7.78 39.96 -25.25
CA THR A 92 -7.74 41.24 -24.52
C THR A 92 -6.72 42.19 -25.12
N GLU A 93 -5.52 41.70 -25.50
CA GLU A 93 -4.51 42.54 -26.14
C GLU A 93 -4.94 43.04 -27.52
N ARG A 94 -5.55 42.17 -28.33
CA ARG A 94 -6.14 42.58 -29.62
C ARG A 94 -7.21 43.66 -29.44
N LEU A 95 -8.05 43.52 -28.42
CA LEU A 95 -9.08 44.51 -28.11
C LEU A 95 -8.48 45.83 -27.63
N ARG A 96 -7.45 45.82 -26.77
CA ARG A 96 -6.72 47.04 -26.38
C ARG A 96 -6.08 47.73 -27.57
N SER A 97 -5.50 46.96 -28.50
CA SER A 97 -4.93 47.51 -29.74
C SER A 97 -5.99 48.21 -30.58
N LEU A 98 -7.16 47.59 -30.77
CA LEU A 98 -8.28 48.21 -31.49
C LEU A 98 -8.80 49.47 -30.78
N ASN A 99 -8.97 49.41 -29.46
CA ASN A 99 -9.35 50.55 -28.64
C ASN A 99 -8.35 51.70 -28.77
N SER A 100 -7.05 51.42 -28.78
CA SER A 100 -6.00 52.43 -28.99
C SER A 100 -6.09 53.08 -30.37
N VAL A 101 -6.36 52.31 -31.43
CA VAL A 101 -6.58 52.86 -32.78
C VAL A 101 -7.82 53.75 -32.80
N LEU A 102 -8.88 53.34 -32.12
CA LEU A 102 -10.13 54.09 -32.06
C LEU A 102 -9.96 55.42 -31.30
N GLN A 103 -9.16 55.43 -30.23
CA GLN A 103 -8.77 56.66 -29.53
C GLN A 103 -8.03 57.64 -30.46
N ILE A 104 -7.10 57.15 -31.28
CA ILE A 104 -6.39 57.99 -32.27
C ILE A 104 -7.38 58.58 -33.29
N VAL A 105 -8.38 57.81 -33.73
CA VAL A 105 -9.41 58.28 -34.66
C VAL A 105 -10.32 59.32 -34.01
N GLU A 106 -10.72 59.13 -32.75
CA GLU A 106 -11.47 60.12 -31.96
C GLU A 106 -10.69 61.45 -31.86
N ASP A 107 -9.40 61.39 -31.51
CA ASP A 107 -8.54 62.57 -31.40
C ASP A 107 -8.41 63.35 -32.73
N VAL A 108 -8.41 62.65 -33.86
CA VAL A 108 -8.33 63.26 -35.20
C VAL A 108 -9.69 63.77 -35.70
N SER A 109 -10.77 63.07 -35.38
CA SER A 109 -12.11 63.32 -35.96
C SER A 109 -12.98 64.23 -35.10
N GLY A 110 -12.66 64.41 -33.81
CA GLY A 110 -13.45 65.16 -32.84
C GLY A 110 -14.80 64.53 -32.49
N LEU A 111 -15.02 63.27 -32.89
CA LEU A 111 -16.23 62.49 -32.62
C LEU A 111 -15.98 61.61 -31.40
N SER A 112 -16.68 61.88 -30.30
CA SER A 112 -16.46 61.12 -29.08
C SER A 112 -16.99 59.70 -29.18
N MET A 113 -16.16 58.72 -28.81
CA MET A 113 -16.53 57.30 -28.81
C MET A 113 -16.28 56.71 -27.42
N GLU A 114 -17.32 56.21 -26.75
CA GLU A 114 -17.21 55.58 -25.45
C GLU A 114 -16.62 54.16 -25.61
N ILE A 115 -15.32 54.00 -25.32
CA ILE A 115 -14.61 52.74 -25.42
C ILE A 115 -14.86 51.88 -24.16
N PRO A 116 -15.44 50.67 -24.26
CA PRO A 116 -15.58 49.79 -23.10
C PRO A 116 -14.21 49.25 -22.67
N GLU A 117 -13.76 49.60 -21.46
CA GLU A 117 -12.64 48.93 -20.82
C GLU A 117 -13.08 47.57 -20.29
N ILE A 118 -12.46 46.48 -20.78
CA ILE A 118 -12.68 45.16 -20.22
C ILE A 118 -11.86 45.07 -18.93
N PRO A 119 -12.49 44.84 -17.76
CA PRO A 119 -11.74 44.71 -16.52
C PRO A 119 -10.78 43.50 -16.57
N ASP A 120 -9.66 43.63 -15.86
CA ASP A 120 -8.62 42.62 -15.61
C ASP A 120 -9.02 41.32 -14.81
N PRO A 121 -10.25 41.09 -14.29
CA PRO A 121 -10.58 39.89 -13.51
C PRO A 121 -10.40 38.55 -14.22
N LEU A 122 -10.40 38.51 -15.55
CA LEU A 122 -10.18 37.26 -16.30
C LEU A 122 -8.73 36.78 -16.25
N LEU A 123 -7.80 37.68 -15.96
CA LEU A 123 -6.38 37.37 -15.83
C LEU A 123 -6.00 36.93 -14.42
N LYS A 124 -6.85 37.22 -13.42
CA LYS A 124 -6.64 36.88 -12.01
C LYS A 124 -7.92 36.40 -11.29
N PRO A 125 -8.63 35.35 -11.75
CA PRO A 125 -9.91 34.96 -11.13
C PRO A 125 -9.76 34.38 -9.72
N TRP A 126 -8.56 33.93 -9.35
CA TRP A 126 -8.28 33.18 -8.12
C TRP A 126 -7.19 33.80 -7.25
N GLN A 127 -7.03 35.12 -7.27
CA GLN A 127 -6.27 35.81 -6.23
C GLN A 127 -7.09 35.79 -4.93
N LEU A 128 -7.16 34.62 -4.31
CA LEU A 128 -7.64 34.46 -2.94
C LEU A 128 -6.72 35.31 -2.03
N PRO A 129 -7.27 36.17 -1.15
CA PRO A 129 -6.52 36.86 -0.10
C PRO A 129 -6.08 35.85 0.96
N CYS A 130 -5.20 34.92 0.60
CA CYS A 130 -4.56 33.97 1.50
C CYS A 130 -3.07 33.89 1.15
N SER A 131 -2.40 35.04 1.09
CA SER A 131 -0.93 35.14 1.03
C SER A 131 -0.27 35.01 2.42
N GLY A 132 -1.01 34.57 3.44
CA GLY A 132 -0.53 34.51 4.83
C GLY A 132 -0.64 33.16 5.54
N MET A 133 -1.15 32.12 4.88
CA MET A 133 -1.17 30.78 5.48
C MET A 133 -0.09 29.95 4.81
N PRO A 134 1.02 29.62 5.49
CA PRO A 134 1.87 28.55 5.00
C PRO A 134 1.00 27.29 5.05
N ILE A 135 0.47 26.87 3.90
CA ILE A 135 0.19 25.45 3.73
C ILE A 135 1.56 24.82 3.80
N MET A 136 1.92 24.34 4.99
CA MET A 136 3.06 23.45 5.18
C MET A 136 2.74 22.13 4.46
N ALA A 137 2.68 22.15 3.14
CA ALA A 137 3.04 20.99 2.38
C ALA A 137 4.55 20.93 2.51
N SER A 138 5.05 20.24 3.54
CA SER A 138 6.48 19.91 3.52
C SER A 138 6.71 19.19 2.20
N ALA A 139 7.65 19.70 1.41
CA ALA A 139 8.17 19.00 0.24
C ALA A 139 8.71 17.61 0.64
N ASP A 140 8.92 17.40 1.94
CA ASP A 140 9.33 16.17 2.58
C ASP A 140 8.20 15.12 2.72
N MET A 141 6.91 15.43 2.51
CA MET A 141 5.87 14.38 2.51
C MET A 141 5.77 13.60 1.20
N TRP A 142 6.11 14.20 0.05
CA TRP A 142 5.95 13.55 -1.26
C TRP A 142 7.22 12.87 -1.78
N MET A 143 8.40 13.31 -1.32
CA MET A 143 9.69 12.72 -1.72
C MET A 143 10.19 11.61 -0.76
N LEU A 144 9.68 11.51 0.46
CA LEU A 144 10.16 10.53 1.47
C LEU A 144 9.28 9.27 1.63
N LEU A 145 8.13 9.19 0.97
CA LEU A 145 7.22 8.04 1.13
C LEU A 145 7.32 6.98 0.03
N ASN A 146 8.25 7.09 -0.93
CA ASN A 146 8.30 6.15 -2.05
C ASN A 146 9.61 5.37 -2.27
N LEU A 147 10.66 5.53 -1.46
CA LEU A 147 11.84 4.62 -1.58
C LEU A 147 12.48 4.15 -0.26
N ASP A 148 12.46 4.94 0.83
CA ASP A 148 13.22 4.55 2.04
C ASP A 148 12.38 3.79 3.10
N VAL A 149 11.06 3.97 3.15
CA VAL A 149 10.22 3.34 4.19
C VAL A 149 10.00 1.84 3.94
N ILE A 150 9.94 1.40 2.67
CA ILE A 150 9.77 -0.01 2.32
C ILE A 150 11.05 -0.82 2.63
N ALA A 151 12.22 -0.24 2.40
CA ALA A 151 13.51 -0.89 2.68
C ALA A 151 13.80 -1.05 4.19
N LEU A 152 13.26 -0.15 5.03
CA LEU A 152 13.45 -0.21 6.47
C LEU A 152 12.46 -1.15 7.19
N TYR A 153 11.35 -1.52 6.57
CA TYR A 153 10.35 -2.43 7.17
C TYR A 153 10.51 -3.91 6.76
N PHE A 154 11.34 -4.22 5.76
CA PHE A 154 11.64 -5.60 5.32
C PHE A 154 13.15 -5.82 5.00
N PRO A 155 14.06 -5.87 5.99
CA PRO A 155 15.47 -6.16 5.74
C PRO A 155 15.79 -7.66 5.60
N CYS A 156 14.79 -8.55 5.61
CA CYS A 156 15.01 -10.00 5.61
C CYS A 156 14.23 -10.71 4.49
N ALA A 157 14.39 -10.24 3.26
CA ALA A 157 14.15 -11.05 2.07
C ALA A 157 15.52 -11.42 1.48
N ALA A 158 16.20 -12.37 2.13
CA ALA A 158 17.31 -13.07 1.48
C ALA A 158 16.76 -13.80 0.24
N PRO A 159 17.44 -13.76 -0.92
CA PRO A 159 17.04 -14.56 -2.06
C PRO A 159 17.21 -16.03 -1.66
N LEU A 160 16.10 -16.76 -1.62
CA LEU A 160 16.09 -18.23 -1.56
C LEU A 160 16.63 -18.77 -2.90
N GLU A 161 17.94 -18.72 -3.08
CA GLU A 161 18.60 -19.62 -4.01
C GLU A 161 18.54 -21.05 -3.45
N ALA A 162 18.13 -21.96 -4.33
CA ALA A 162 18.46 -23.38 -4.31
C ALA A 162 17.92 -24.24 -3.15
N VAL A 163 16.60 -24.47 -3.12
CA VAL A 163 16.09 -25.80 -2.72
C VAL A 163 16.30 -26.73 -3.91
N ARG A 164 17.46 -27.38 -3.93
CA ARG A 164 17.82 -28.45 -4.87
C ARG A 164 16.97 -29.68 -4.55
N ILE A 165 15.73 -29.71 -5.06
CA ILE A 165 14.91 -30.93 -5.04
C ILE A 165 15.55 -31.89 -6.05
N GLY A 166 16.27 -32.89 -5.54
CA GLY A 166 16.71 -34.03 -6.33
C GLY A 166 15.50 -34.80 -6.83
N LEU A 167 15.07 -34.50 -8.05
CA LEU A 167 14.22 -35.41 -8.83
C LEU A 167 15.09 -36.56 -9.36
N PRO A 168 14.62 -37.82 -9.29
CA PRO A 168 15.34 -38.96 -9.82
C PRO A 168 15.43 -38.82 -11.35
N ARG A 169 16.64 -38.98 -11.88
CA ARG A 169 16.89 -39.05 -13.32
C ARG A 169 16.15 -40.24 -13.92
N ASP A 170 15.45 -39.97 -15.01
CA ASP A 170 14.96 -40.97 -15.95
C ASP A 170 16.08 -41.93 -16.35
N ILE A 171 15.85 -43.23 -16.16
CA ILE A 171 16.63 -44.28 -16.81
C ILE A 171 15.80 -44.76 -17.99
N SER A 172 16.07 -44.19 -19.16
CA SER A 172 15.68 -44.72 -20.45
C SER A 172 16.90 -44.74 -21.35
N GLY A 173 17.43 -45.94 -21.54
CA GLY A 173 18.56 -46.24 -22.41
C GLY A 173 18.68 -47.75 -22.54
N GLY A 174 17.92 -48.32 -23.47
CA GLY A 174 18.11 -49.69 -23.91
C GLY A 174 19.22 -49.78 -24.95
N GLU A 175 19.92 -50.91 -24.93
CA GLU A 175 20.74 -51.57 -25.97
C GLU A 175 21.44 -52.71 -25.19
N GLY A 176 21.23 -54.01 -25.41
CA GLY A 176 21.26 -54.73 -26.68
C GLY A 176 22.71 -55.16 -26.96
N ASN A 177 23.10 -56.38 -26.52
CA ASN A 177 23.91 -57.36 -27.27
C ASN A 177 24.60 -58.42 -26.39
N ASP A 178 24.26 -59.68 -26.70
CA ASP A 178 25.15 -60.82 -26.96
C ASP A 178 26.42 -61.04 -26.12
N CYS A 179 26.36 -62.04 -25.23
CA CYS A 179 27.12 -63.31 -25.27
C CYS A 179 26.78 -64.16 -24.02
#